data_AF-E3NDW1-F1
#
_entry.id   AF-E3NDW1-F1
#
_cell.length_a   1.000
_cell.length_b   1.000
_cell.length_c   1.000
_cell.angle_alpha   90.00
_cell.angle_beta   90.00
_cell.angle_gamma   90.00
#
_symmetry.space_group_name_H-M   'P 1'
#
loop_
_entity.id
_entity.type
_entity.pdbx_description
1 polymer ?
#
loop_
_entity_poly.entity_id
_entity_poly.type
_entity_poly.pdbx_seq_one_letter_code
_entity_poly.pdbx_strand_id
1 'polypeptide(L)'
;MPQNYSRMTSSPITSIGIFYTERTLKCELNDPYGKQSFEYKETRKIKDFLKNFVEDLEEIINNQKSLVDSLKIKYSGLEENYKKEKLDPVIHQIFKCLESRKELLQVKRLLIDAVDMSQAMRVVKLLDPSILKKVEFGFENRDEKIDMEDALALVKWNEGQRMKLVFKLHTIRPEYLELMKKFFLHRTTFTEIFIYYKHCVHDYVSLRSIFGFPMQYETPGSTEKFIKFRLSHRRLLSARLVKLTLSNDLSAKVLGNPLIMKRVIRSLGFWNVQHLRKTSRGIRDCVDFLKPVTHIDEYMVSFSSDIHPSARIETGGCYSARTWLYGKHETSEDRNVLCQKAQEQVLNDFEVNLGRQNTCLEKLKFIFSYIDTLQKEEPSIEKFQRLNQLIIQFLEKLKDILSRRCQLLKVKMLELLCCTDDNLMQILPYLDPNCLKKIKLNDPRAEDGRLGYSRIKYPESMMKPFVLDEICQLEQWKNATELKICLQPISTSIQKMNITHFSRIWIEVDTISSEDVLYLKEHLLLSTTFRRFIIHFKNTTIDYETLDGLIGPPHRIFSDNDRIWFFQMEVNHQFLEVRLDRRCLQFYLADYIRQYR
;
A
#
# COMPACT_ATOMS: atom_id res chain seq x y z
N MET A 1 -27.55 15.42 -60.20
CA MET A 1 -26.60 14.71 -61.09
C MET A 1 -26.05 13.52 -60.33
N PRO A 2 -26.14 12.30 -60.88
CA PRO A 2 -25.79 11.08 -60.15
C PRO A 2 -24.27 10.96 -60.10
N GLN A 3 -23.66 11.25 -58.96
CA GLN A 3 -22.23 10.99 -58.77
C GLN A 3 -22.03 9.49 -58.49
N ASN A 4 -21.84 8.73 -59.57
CA ASN A 4 -21.04 7.51 -59.69
C ASN A 4 -20.93 6.62 -58.44
N TYR A 5 -22.01 5.94 -58.04
CA TYR A 5 -21.93 4.65 -57.36
C TYR A 5 -21.88 3.53 -58.40
N SER A 6 -20.76 3.43 -59.12
CA SER A 6 -20.46 2.24 -59.92
C SER A 6 -19.31 1.50 -59.26
N ARG A 7 -19.58 0.25 -58.84
CA ARG A 7 -18.73 -0.71 -58.10
C ARG A 7 -18.86 -0.75 -56.58
N MET A 8 -20.07 -0.98 -56.07
CA MET A 8 -20.21 -1.84 -54.88
C MET A 8 -19.97 -3.31 -55.29
N THR A 9 -18.71 -3.66 -55.54
CA THR A 9 -18.31 -5.05 -55.79
C THR A 9 -17.23 -5.46 -54.80
N SER A 10 -17.62 -6.34 -53.89
CA SER A 10 -16.80 -7.38 -53.22
C SER A 10 -16.08 -7.11 -51.90
N SER A 11 -16.07 -5.90 -51.33
CA SER A 11 -15.47 -5.70 -50.00
C SER A 11 -16.52 -5.83 -48.89
N PRO A 12 -16.35 -6.74 -47.91
CA PRO A 12 -17.30 -6.90 -46.81
C PRO A 12 -17.28 -5.67 -45.90
N ILE A 13 -18.42 -5.00 -45.75
CA ILE A 13 -18.54 -3.84 -44.86
C ILE A 13 -18.39 -4.33 -43.43
N THR A 14 -17.41 -3.78 -42.70
CA THR A 14 -17.10 -4.17 -41.32
C THR A 14 -17.79 -3.29 -40.30
N SER A 15 -18.15 -2.06 -40.65
CA SER A 15 -18.87 -1.14 -39.75
C SER A 15 -19.81 -0.24 -40.54
N ILE A 16 -21.01 -0.05 -40.00
CA ILE A 16 -22.04 0.85 -40.55
C ILE A 16 -22.36 1.90 -39.47
N GLY A 17 -22.23 3.18 -39.81
CA GLY A 17 -22.54 4.30 -38.94
C GLY A 17 -23.56 5.23 -39.58
N ILE A 18 -24.78 5.23 -39.06
CA ILE A 18 -25.85 6.13 -39.46
C ILE A 18 -25.88 7.29 -38.46
N PHE A 19 -25.55 8.49 -38.94
CA PHE A 19 -25.52 9.72 -38.17
C PHE A 19 -26.53 10.69 -38.74
N TYR A 20 -27.41 11.23 -37.89
CA TYR A 20 -28.47 12.12 -38.36
C TYR A 20 -28.56 13.37 -37.49
N THR A 21 -28.91 14.50 -38.10
CA THR A 21 -29.22 15.78 -37.44
C THR A 21 -30.56 16.31 -37.97
N GLU A 22 -31.00 17.48 -37.52
CA GLU A 22 -32.17 18.14 -38.10
C GLU A 22 -32.02 18.45 -39.59
N ARG A 23 -30.78 18.66 -40.07
CA ARG A 23 -30.51 19.17 -41.43
C ARG A 23 -29.67 18.22 -42.29
N THR A 24 -29.15 17.13 -41.72
CA THR A 24 -28.20 16.24 -42.40
C THR A 24 -28.42 14.77 -42.04
N LEU A 25 -28.26 13.89 -43.03
CA LEU A 25 -28.23 12.43 -42.86
C LEU A 25 -26.93 11.93 -43.46
N LYS A 26 -26.13 11.26 -42.65
CA LYS A 26 -24.82 10.76 -43.03
C LYS A 26 -24.72 9.28 -42.76
N CYS A 27 -24.30 8.51 -43.74
CA CYS A 27 -23.93 7.12 -43.57
C CYS A 27 -22.41 6.99 -43.75
N GLU A 28 -21.74 6.37 -42.79
CA GLU A 28 -20.33 6.04 -42.82
C GLU A 28 -20.17 4.52 -42.89
N LEU A 29 -19.45 4.05 -43.90
CA LEU A 29 -19.15 2.64 -44.14
C LEU A 29 -17.64 2.44 -44.04
N ASN A 30 -17.21 1.49 -43.22
CA ASN A 30 -15.81 1.07 -43.17
C ASN A 30 -15.66 -0.32 -43.76
N ASP A 31 -14.73 -0.46 -44.69
CA ASP A 31 -14.25 -1.75 -45.19
C ASP A 31 -12.77 -1.93 -44.80
N PRO A 32 -12.15 -3.10 -45.06
CA PRO A 32 -10.73 -3.33 -44.73
C PRO A 32 -9.73 -2.42 -45.45
N TYR A 33 -10.17 -1.66 -46.47
CA TYR A 33 -9.32 -0.87 -47.37
C TYR A 33 -9.53 0.65 -47.24
N GLY A 34 -10.59 1.09 -46.56
CA GLY A 34 -10.83 2.51 -46.31
C GLY A 34 -12.19 2.85 -45.69
N LYS A 35 -12.37 4.15 -45.43
CA LYS A 35 -13.63 4.74 -44.95
C LYS A 35 -14.34 5.43 -46.10
N GLN A 36 -15.58 5.06 -46.35
CA GLN A 36 -16.48 5.71 -47.29
C GLN A 36 -17.62 6.37 -46.52
N SER A 37 -18.15 7.48 -47.03
CA SER A 37 -19.35 8.08 -46.46
C SER A 37 -20.12 8.88 -47.48
N PHE A 38 -21.44 8.83 -47.39
CA PHE A 38 -22.32 9.78 -48.06
C PHE A 38 -23.06 10.62 -47.04
N GLU A 39 -23.23 11.88 -47.39
CA GLU A 39 -23.98 12.85 -46.60
C GLU A 39 -24.98 13.54 -47.50
N TYR A 40 -26.22 13.49 -47.07
CA TYR A 40 -27.32 14.23 -47.61
C TYR A 40 -27.51 15.46 -46.70
N LYS A 41 -27.67 16.66 -47.27
CA LYS A 41 -28.15 17.87 -46.56
C LYS A 41 -29.54 18.35 -47.03
N GLU A 42 -30.33 18.88 -46.11
CA GLU A 42 -31.70 19.35 -46.38
C GLU A 42 -31.73 20.43 -47.48
N THR A 43 -32.62 20.25 -48.46
CA THR A 43 -33.03 21.30 -49.41
C THR A 43 -34.54 21.53 -49.24
N ARG A 44 -35.12 22.60 -49.81
CA ARG A 44 -36.50 23.14 -49.56
C ARG A 44 -37.70 22.13 -49.57
N LYS A 45 -37.49 20.82 -49.80
CA LYS A 45 -38.46 19.72 -49.65
C LYS A 45 -37.91 18.57 -48.78
N ILE A 46 -38.29 18.52 -47.50
CA ILE A 46 -37.88 17.51 -46.50
C ILE A 46 -38.17 16.04 -46.92
N LYS A 47 -39.26 15.79 -47.65
CA LYS A 47 -39.70 14.41 -47.97
C LYS A 47 -38.83 13.71 -49.03
N ASP A 48 -38.31 14.44 -50.01
CA ASP A 48 -37.51 13.85 -51.11
C ASP A 48 -36.11 13.45 -50.62
N PHE A 49 -35.61 14.16 -49.62
CA PHE A 49 -34.31 13.99 -49.00
C PHE A 49 -34.18 12.70 -48.18
N LEU A 50 -35.13 12.47 -47.27
CA LEU A 50 -35.21 11.26 -46.46
C LEU A 50 -35.39 10.02 -47.34
N LYS A 51 -36.19 10.13 -48.40
CA LYS A 51 -36.46 9.04 -49.33
C LYS A 51 -35.18 8.56 -50.01
N ASN A 52 -34.39 9.46 -50.60
CA ASN A 52 -33.15 9.10 -51.30
C ASN A 52 -32.12 8.45 -50.34
N PHE A 53 -31.98 8.98 -49.13
CA PHE A 53 -31.09 8.40 -48.12
C PHE A 53 -31.50 6.97 -47.72
N VAL A 54 -32.80 6.74 -47.60
CA VAL A 54 -33.39 5.45 -47.21
C VAL A 54 -33.22 4.41 -48.33
N GLU A 55 -33.40 4.81 -49.59
CA GLU A 55 -33.19 3.93 -50.75
C GLU A 55 -31.73 3.44 -50.82
N ASP A 56 -30.76 4.35 -50.69
CA ASP A 56 -29.33 3.99 -50.65
C ASP A 56 -29.00 3.09 -49.45
N LEU A 57 -29.50 3.45 -48.26
CA LEU A 57 -29.27 2.68 -47.04
C LEU A 57 -29.88 1.27 -47.14
N GLU A 58 -31.07 1.17 -47.71
CA GLU A 58 -31.78 -0.10 -47.93
C GLU A 58 -31.01 -1.00 -48.89
N GLU A 59 -30.47 -0.46 -49.99
CA GLU A 59 -29.62 -1.21 -50.91
C GLU A 59 -28.37 -1.76 -50.20
N ILE A 60 -27.70 -0.93 -49.40
CA ILE A 60 -26.50 -1.30 -48.65
C ILE A 60 -26.82 -2.38 -47.62
N ILE A 61 -27.89 -2.18 -46.85
CA ILE A 61 -28.33 -3.12 -45.83
C ILE A 61 -28.75 -4.44 -46.49
N ASN A 62 -29.50 -4.45 -47.59
CA ASN A 62 -29.94 -5.67 -48.25
C ASN A 62 -28.80 -6.45 -48.92
N ASN A 63 -27.78 -5.76 -49.43
CA ASN A 63 -26.62 -6.39 -50.03
C ASN A 63 -25.59 -6.90 -49.00
N GLN A 64 -25.71 -6.52 -47.73
CA GLN A 64 -24.79 -6.95 -46.67
C GLN A 64 -25.06 -8.40 -46.22
N LYS A 65 -24.26 -9.33 -46.76
CA LYS A 65 -24.27 -10.76 -46.38
C LYS A 65 -23.24 -11.12 -45.32
N SER A 66 -22.17 -10.32 -45.19
CA SER A 66 -21.09 -10.54 -44.23
C SER A 66 -21.40 -9.97 -42.85
N LEU A 67 -20.72 -10.52 -41.85
CA LEU A 67 -20.75 -10.07 -40.46
C LEU A 67 -20.33 -8.60 -40.30
N VAL A 68 -21.21 -7.79 -39.70
CA VAL A 68 -20.92 -6.39 -39.35
C VAL A 68 -20.38 -6.33 -37.91
N ASP A 69 -19.17 -5.83 -37.73
CA ASP A 69 -18.55 -5.73 -36.40
C ASP A 69 -19.21 -4.64 -35.53
N SER A 70 -19.72 -3.57 -36.15
CA SER A 70 -20.40 -2.48 -35.44
C SER A 70 -21.48 -1.82 -36.28
N LEU A 71 -22.70 -1.75 -35.75
CA LEU A 71 -23.78 -0.90 -36.24
C LEU A 71 -23.97 0.26 -35.25
N LYS A 72 -23.84 1.49 -35.74
CA LYS A 72 -24.05 2.71 -34.94
C LYS A 72 -25.21 3.51 -35.56
N ILE A 73 -26.20 3.84 -34.76
CA ILE A 73 -27.33 4.71 -35.12
C ILE A 73 -27.31 5.85 -34.12
N LYS A 74 -26.86 7.03 -34.54
CA LYS A 74 -26.57 8.15 -33.64
C LYS A 74 -27.16 9.46 -34.10
N TYR A 75 -27.66 10.23 -33.15
CA TYR A 75 -28.03 11.62 -33.38
C TYR A 75 -26.80 12.52 -33.20
N SER A 76 -26.48 13.33 -34.21
CA SER A 76 -25.26 14.15 -34.28
C SER A 76 -25.51 15.66 -34.03
N GLY A 77 -26.76 16.08 -33.82
CA GLY A 77 -27.14 17.46 -33.49
C GLY A 77 -27.19 17.67 -31.98
N LEU A 78 -26.04 17.85 -31.34
CA LEU A 78 -25.91 17.93 -29.87
C LEU A 78 -26.27 19.32 -29.32
N GLU A 79 -27.56 19.67 -29.30
CA GLU A 79 -28.08 20.60 -28.29
C GLU A 79 -28.57 19.78 -27.08
N GLU A 80 -28.29 20.25 -25.85
CA GLU A 80 -28.84 19.64 -24.64
C GLU A 80 -30.39 19.69 -24.69
N ASN A 81 -31.05 18.58 -24.34
CA ASN A 81 -32.52 18.49 -24.19
C ASN A 81 -33.36 18.54 -25.48
N TYR A 82 -33.03 17.73 -26.50
CA TYR A 82 -33.97 17.51 -27.62
C TYR A 82 -35.23 16.73 -27.16
N LYS A 83 -36.39 17.02 -27.78
CA LYS A 83 -37.69 16.38 -27.47
C LYS A 83 -37.91 15.07 -28.25
N LYS A 84 -38.67 14.11 -27.68
CA LYS A 84 -39.00 12.79 -28.28
C LYS A 84 -39.48 12.83 -29.74
N GLU A 85 -40.27 13.85 -30.08
CA GLU A 85 -40.88 14.04 -31.40
C GLU A 85 -39.86 14.17 -32.56
N LYS A 86 -38.58 14.45 -32.25
CA LYS A 86 -37.54 14.73 -33.25
C LYS A 86 -36.81 13.49 -33.80
N LEU A 87 -36.74 12.38 -33.05
CA LEU A 87 -35.98 11.18 -33.46
C LEU A 87 -36.83 10.17 -34.25
N ASP A 88 -38.16 10.24 -34.11
CA ASP A 88 -39.07 9.19 -34.57
C ASP A 88 -39.09 8.99 -36.11
N PRO A 89 -39.07 10.04 -36.97
CA PRO A 89 -39.16 9.86 -38.42
C PRO A 89 -37.95 9.12 -39.02
N VAL A 90 -36.74 9.38 -38.53
CA VAL A 90 -35.50 8.79 -39.08
C VAL A 90 -35.32 7.36 -38.59
N ILE A 91 -35.50 7.11 -37.29
CA ILE A 91 -35.43 5.76 -36.73
C ILE A 91 -36.53 4.87 -37.33
N HIS A 92 -37.72 5.42 -37.58
CA HIS A 92 -38.80 4.68 -38.23
C HIS A 92 -38.45 4.22 -39.65
N GLN A 93 -37.71 5.02 -40.42
CA GLN A 93 -37.26 4.61 -41.74
C GLN A 93 -36.12 3.58 -41.67
N ILE A 94 -35.20 3.72 -40.70
CA ILE A 94 -34.17 2.70 -40.44
C ILE A 94 -34.83 1.35 -40.07
N PHE A 95 -35.94 1.36 -39.32
CA PHE A 95 -36.71 0.14 -39.08
C PHE A 95 -37.18 -0.48 -40.38
N LYS A 96 -37.77 0.29 -41.28
CA LYS A 96 -38.25 -0.23 -42.57
C LYS A 96 -37.13 -0.86 -43.40
N CYS A 97 -35.94 -0.25 -43.42
CA CYS A 97 -34.78 -0.85 -44.11
C CYS A 97 -34.33 -2.18 -43.48
N LEU A 98 -34.38 -2.30 -42.16
CA LEU A 98 -34.01 -3.54 -41.46
C LEU A 98 -35.12 -4.61 -41.58
N GLU A 99 -36.39 -4.20 -41.59
CA GLU A 99 -37.57 -5.05 -41.75
C GLU A 99 -37.70 -5.61 -43.18
N SER A 100 -37.17 -4.93 -44.20
CA SER A 100 -37.26 -5.40 -45.60
C SER A 100 -36.34 -6.58 -45.92
N ARG A 101 -35.40 -6.93 -45.02
CA ARG A 101 -34.53 -8.09 -45.17
C ARG A 101 -35.27 -9.40 -44.93
N LYS A 102 -34.97 -10.40 -45.77
CA LYS A 102 -35.42 -11.80 -45.57
C LYS A 102 -34.69 -12.51 -44.42
N GLU A 103 -33.43 -12.11 -44.17
CA GLU A 103 -32.56 -12.70 -43.15
C GLU A 103 -32.09 -11.63 -42.16
N LEU A 104 -32.01 -12.00 -40.88
CA LEU A 104 -31.55 -11.11 -39.81
C LEU A 104 -30.13 -10.58 -40.08
N LEU A 105 -29.89 -9.31 -39.78
CA LEU A 105 -28.58 -8.71 -39.96
C LEU A 105 -27.61 -9.21 -38.87
N GLN A 106 -26.50 -9.79 -39.28
CA GLN A 106 -25.47 -10.28 -38.37
C GLN A 106 -24.59 -9.14 -37.86
N VAL A 107 -24.81 -8.72 -36.60
CA VAL A 107 -24.11 -7.59 -35.98
C VAL A 107 -23.48 -8.00 -34.65
N LYS A 108 -22.17 -7.76 -34.47
CA LYS A 108 -21.51 -8.05 -33.16
C LYS A 108 -21.80 -6.99 -32.10
N ARG A 109 -21.89 -5.71 -32.49
CA ARG A 109 -22.04 -4.58 -31.57
C ARG A 109 -23.05 -3.58 -32.08
N LEU A 110 -24.11 -3.33 -31.31
CA LEU A 110 -25.10 -2.30 -31.57
C LEU A 110 -24.87 -1.10 -30.65
N LEU A 111 -24.89 0.09 -31.23
CA LEU A 111 -24.94 1.38 -30.54
C LEU A 111 -26.10 2.18 -31.11
N ILE A 112 -27.09 2.50 -30.28
CA ILE A 112 -28.30 3.19 -30.74
C ILE A 112 -28.72 4.31 -29.79
N ASP A 113 -28.93 5.49 -30.36
CA ASP A 113 -29.66 6.58 -29.72
C ASP A 113 -31.15 6.44 -30.07
N ALA A 114 -31.99 6.07 -29.09
CA ALA A 114 -33.42 5.79 -29.31
C ALA A 114 -34.32 6.71 -28.47
N VAL A 115 -35.56 6.94 -28.89
CA VAL A 115 -36.59 7.71 -28.17
C VAL A 115 -36.94 7.07 -26.83
N ASP A 116 -37.02 5.76 -26.79
CA ASP A 116 -37.29 4.97 -25.59
C ASP A 116 -36.73 3.55 -25.76
N MET A 117 -36.85 2.74 -24.71
CA MET A 117 -36.36 1.37 -24.74
C MET A 117 -37.18 0.48 -25.68
N SER A 118 -38.48 0.71 -25.85
CA SER A 118 -39.31 -0.07 -26.76
C SER A 118 -38.81 0.07 -28.20
N GLN A 119 -38.54 1.31 -28.63
CA GLN A 119 -37.93 1.61 -29.93
C GLN A 119 -36.55 0.97 -30.06
N ALA A 120 -35.70 1.07 -29.03
CA ALA A 120 -34.37 0.44 -29.07
C ALA A 120 -34.46 -1.10 -29.20
N MET A 121 -35.39 -1.72 -28.47
CA MET A 121 -35.62 -3.17 -28.49
C MET A 121 -36.19 -3.66 -29.82
N ARG A 122 -36.96 -2.83 -30.54
CA ARG A 122 -37.37 -3.17 -31.91
C ARG A 122 -36.17 -3.34 -32.83
N VAL A 123 -35.16 -2.46 -32.76
CA VAL A 123 -33.94 -2.61 -33.60
C VAL A 123 -33.22 -3.89 -33.22
N VAL A 124 -33.05 -4.15 -31.92
CA VAL A 124 -32.38 -5.37 -31.45
C VAL A 124 -33.04 -6.63 -32.02
N LYS A 125 -34.37 -6.69 -32.03
CA LYS A 125 -35.13 -7.85 -32.53
C LYS A 125 -34.97 -8.11 -34.04
N LEU A 126 -34.48 -7.13 -34.80
CA LEU A 126 -34.19 -7.27 -36.24
C LEU A 126 -32.75 -7.75 -36.52
N LEU A 127 -31.95 -7.99 -35.47
CA LEU A 127 -30.59 -8.49 -35.56
C LEU A 127 -30.51 -9.99 -35.23
N ASP A 128 -29.40 -10.63 -35.60
CA ASP A 128 -29.15 -12.03 -35.26
C ASP A 128 -28.74 -12.18 -33.76
N PRO A 129 -29.53 -12.88 -32.93
CA PRO A 129 -29.24 -13.07 -31.50
C PRO A 129 -28.00 -13.92 -31.23
N SER A 130 -27.63 -14.84 -32.14
CA SER A 130 -26.47 -15.72 -31.95
C SER A 130 -25.14 -14.95 -32.02
N ILE A 131 -25.14 -13.83 -32.76
CA ILE A 131 -23.97 -13.03 -33.07
C ILE A 131 -23.78 -11.84 -32.11
N LEU A 132 -24.87 -11.22 -31.65
CA LEU A 132 -24.81 -9.96 -30.89
C LEU A 132 -24.09 -10.12 -29.53
N LYS A 133 -22.93 -9.47 -29.38
CA LYS A 133 -22.10 -9.55 -28.16
C LYS A 133 -22.15 -8.29 -27.30
N LYS A 134 -22.53 -7.13 -27.86
CA LYS A 134 -22.64 -5.88 -27.10
C LYS A 134 -23.83 -5.04 -27.59
N VAL A 135 -24.61 -4.52 -26.65
CA VAL A 135 -25.65 -3.52 -26.91
C VAL A 135 -25.39 -2.30 -26.05
N GLU A 136 -25.40 -1.12 -26.68
CA GLU A 136 -25.23 0.18 -26.04
C GLU A 136 -26.42 1.08 -26.37
N PHE A 137 -27.19 1.42 -25.35
CA PHE A 137 -28.37 2.29 -25.43
C PHE A 137 -27.99 3.71 -25.03
N GLY A 138 -28.13 4.64 -25.98
CA GLY A 138 -27.79 6.05 -25.84
C GLY A 138 -28.99 6.92 -25.46
N PHE A 139 -28.96 7.47 -24.25
CA PHE A 139 -29.95 8.40 -23.71
C PHE A 139 -29.30 9.57 -22.96
N GLU A 140 -28.02 9.84 -23.21
CA GLU A 140 -27.17 10.76 -22.45
C GLU A 140 -27.49 12.26 -22.63
N ASN A 141 -28.37 12.58 -23.58
CA ASN A 141 -28.69 13.96 -23.97
C ASN A 141 -30.13 14.38 -23.66
N ARG A 142 -30.87 13.59 -22.86
CA ARG A 142 -32.20 13.95 -22.35
C ARG A 142 -32.33 13.65 -20.86
N ASP A 143 -32.90 14.56 -20.10
CA ASP A 143 -33.17 14.35 -18.68
C ASP A 143 -34.49 13.62 -18.39
N GLU A 144 -35.20 13.12 -19.40
CA GLU A 144 -36.47 12.42 -19.19
C GLU A 144 -36.31 11.06 -18.51
N LYS A 145 -37.36 10.59 -17.83
CA LYS A 145 -37.37 9.25 -17.23
C LYS A 145 -37.48 8.18 -18.31
N ILE A 146 -36.50 7.27 -18.33
CA ILE A 146 -36.47 6.10 -19.22
C ILE A 146 -36.92 4.87 -18.44
N ASP A 147 -37.86 4.10 -19.00
CA ASP A 147 -38.16 2.77 -18.51
C ASP A 147 -37.12 1.79 -19.08
N MET A 148 -36.19 1.34 -18.24
CA MET A 148 -35.15 0.37 -18.63
C MET A 148 -35.60 -1.08 -18.50
N GLU A 149 -36.77 -1.34 -17.90
CA GLU A 149 -37.22 -2.71 -17.60
C GLU A 149 -37.39 -3.55 -18.87
N ASP A 150 -37.80 -2.93 -19.98
CA ASP A 150 -37.92 -3.56 -21.30
C ASP A 150 -36.62 -4.21 -21.79
N ALA A 151 -35.44 -3.74 -21.34
CA ALA A 151 -34.17 -4.36 -21.69
C ALA A 151 -34.03 -5.78 -21.12
N LEU A 152 -34.82 -6.17 -20.11
CA LEU A 152 -34.86 -7.55 -19.61
C LEU A 152 -35.36 -8.53 -20.66
N ALA A 153 -36.07 -8.08 -21.70
CA ALA A 153 -36.46 -8.92 -22.84
C ALA A 153 -35.24 -9.53 -23.55
N LEU A 154 -34.06 -8.90 -23.47
CA LEU A 154 -32.79 -9.44 -23.98
C LEU A 154 -32.43 -10.80 -23.36
N VAL A 155 -32.85 -11.04 -22.11
CA VAL A 155 -32.56 -12.31 -21.41
C VAL A 155 -33.18 -13.49 -22.14
N LYS A 156 -34.43 -13.35 -22.60
CA LYS A 156 -35.14 -14.39 -23.36
C LYS A 156 -34.72 -14.41 -24.83
N TRP A 157 -34.49 -13.24 -25.42
CA TRP A 157 -34.20 -13.09 -26.84
C TRP A 157 -32.81 -13.59 -27.24
N ASN A 158 -31.80 -13.47 -26.39
CA ASN A 158 -30.41 -13.74 -26.75
C ASN A 158 -30.00 -15.23 -26.83
N GLU A 159 -30.96 -16.17 -26.87
CA GLU A 159 -30.73 -17.61 -27.06
C GLU A 159 -29.62 -18.22 -26.17
N GLY A 160 -29.49 -17.74 -24.93
CA GLY A 160 -28.46 -18.21 -23.98
C GLY A 160 -27.03 -17.71 -24.27
N GLN A 161 -26.83 -16.88 -25.30
CA GLN A 161 -25.56 -16.22 -25.55
C GLN A 161 -25.21 -15.23 -24.44
N ARG A 162 -23.92 -14.97 -24.31
CA ARG A 162 -23.38 -14.00 -23.37
C ARG A 162 -23.17 -12.65 -24.04
N MET A 163 -23.67 -11.57 -23.43
CA MET A 163 -23.52 -10.22 -23.97
C MET A 163 -23.10 -9.17 -22.93
N LYS A 164 -22.53 -8.07 -23.41
CA LYS A 164 -22.29 -6.84 -22.65
C LYS A 164 -23.44 -5.86 -22.84
N LEU A 165 -23.93 -5.30 -21.75
CA LEU A 165 -25.01 -4.33 -21.75
C LEU A 165 -24.47 -2.96 -21.31
N VAL A 166 -24.78 -1.91 -22.05
CA VAL A 166 -24.33 -0.55 -21.72
C VAL A 166 -25.52 0.40 -21.81
N PHE A 167 -25.71 1.21 -20.78
CA PHE A 167 -26.64 2.33 -20.77
C PHE A 167 -25.84 3.62 -20.69
N LYS A 168 -26.21 4.63 -21.48
CA LYS A 168 -25.68 5.99 -21.37
C LYS A 168 -26.84 6.90 -21.01
N LEU A 169 -26.81 7.48 -19.83
CA LEU A 169 -27.91 8.23 -19.24
C LEU A 169 -27.50 9.68 -19.01
N HIS A 170 -28.45 10.61 -19.08
CA HIS A 170 -28.18 11.98 -18.65
C HIS A 170 -28.05 12.04 -17.13
N THR A 171 -29.10 11.58 -16.44
CA THR A 171 -29.21 11.60 -14.97
C THR A 171 -29.50 10.21 -14.44
N ILE A 172 -28.70 9.75 -13.46
CA ILE A 172 -28.96 8.49 -12.75
C ILE A 172 -29.88 8.72 -11.53
N ARG A 173 -30.97 7.94 -11.47
CA ARG A 173 -32.04 8.02 -10.45
C ARG A 173 -32.11 6.74 -9.61
N PRO A 174 -32.63 6.77 -8.37
CA PRO A 174 -32.71 5.58 -7.49
C PRO A 174 -33.45 4.39 -8.11
N GLU A 175 -34.53 4.65 -8.85
CA GLU A 175 -35.35 3.60 -9.46
C GLU A 175 -34.54 2.79 -10.48
N TYR A 176 -33.61 3.44 -11.18
CA TYR A 176 -32.69 2.78 -12.12
C TYR A 176 -31.76 1.82 -11.40
N LEU A 177 -31.31 2.20 -10.22
CA LEU A 177 -30.41 1.41 -9.39
C LEU A 177 -31.11 0.20 -8.78
N GLU A 178 -32.37 0.34 -8.36
CA GLU A 178 -33.20 -0.79 -7.95
C GLU A 178 -33.51 -1.73 -9.12
N LEU A 179 -33.82 -1.20 -10.29
CA LEU A 179 -33.99 -2.00 -11.51
C LEU A 179 -32.73 -2.79 -11.85
N MET A 180 -31.53 -2.25 -11.62
CA MET A 180 -30.28 -2.98 -11.85
C MET A 180 -30.17 -4.29 -11.08
N LYS A 181 -30.79 -4.39 -9.90
CA LYS A 181 -30.83 -5.64 -9.13
C LYS A 181 -31.52 -6.76 -9.90
N LYS A 182 -32.55 -6.45 -10.70
CA LYS A 182 -33.23 -7.43 -11.57
C LYS A 182 -32.27 -7.99 -12.64
N PHE A 183 -31.48 -7.15 -13.29
CA PHE A 183 -30.48 -7.59 -14.28
C PHE A 183 -29.40 -8.49 -13.68
N PHE A 184 -29.00 -8.27 -12.42
CA PHE A 184 -28.00 -9.10 -11.74
C PHE A 184 -28.46 -10.53 -11.42
N LEU A 185 -29.75 -10.82 -11.52
CA LEU A 185 -30.27 -12.18 -11.43
C LEU A 185 -29.94 -12.99 -12.69
N HIS A 186 -29.69 -12.33 -13.83
CA HIS A 186 -29.47 -12.96 -15.12
C HIS A 186 -27.98 -13.03 -15.51
N ARG A 187 -27.15 -13.56 -14.59
CA ARG A 187 -25.67 -13.64 -14.73
C ARG A 187 -25.19 -14.60 -15.81
N THR A 188 -26.09 -15.47 -16.29
CA THR A 188 -25.84 -16.37 -17.42
C THR A 188 -25.87 -15.61 -18.74
N THR A 189 -26.70 -14.58 -18.88
CA THR A 189 -26.81 -13.75 -20.09
C THR A 189 -25.81 -12.59 -20.10
N PHE A 190 -25.72 -11.82 -19.01
CA PHE A 190 -24.89 -10.61 -19.01
C PHE A 190 -23.48 -10.88 -18.47
N THR A 191 -22.44 -10.48 -19.22
CA THR A 191 -21.03 -10.55 -18.77
C THR A 191 -20.59 -9.30 -18.04
N GLU A 192 -20.98 -8.14 -18.57
CA GLU A 192 -20.65 -6.84 -18.03
C GLU A 192 -21.85 -5.93 -18.23
N ILE A 193 -22.17 -5.12 -17.22
CA ILE A 193 -23.15 -4.05 -17.33
C ILE A 193 -22.47 -2.73 -17.01
N PHE A 194 -22.58 -1.77 -17.92
CA PHE A 194 -22.04 -0.42 -17.76
C PHE A 194 -23.17 0.61 -17.76
N ILE A 195 -23.03 1.63 -16.93
CA ILE A 195 -23.93 2.78 -16.89
C ILE A 195 -23.07 4.03 -16.92
N TYR A 196 -23.05 4.72 -18.04
CA TYR A 196 -22.46 6.06 -18.15
C TYR A 196 -23.52 7.09 -17.75
N TYR A 197 -23.12 8.14 -17.04
CA TYR A 197 -24.03 9.20 -16.61
C TYR A 197 -23.36 10.58 -16.58
N LYS A 198 -24.11 11.66 -16.79
CA LYS A 198 -23.61 13.05 -16.64
C LYS A 198 -23.88 13.59 -15.22
N HIS A 199 -25.10 13.37 -14.72
CA HIS A 199 -25.60 13.84 -13.44
C HIS A 199 -26.08 12.70 -12.53
N CYS A 200 -26.06 12.93 -11.22
CA CYS A 200 -26.60 12.01 -10.23
C CYS A 200 -27.47 12.79 -9.24
N VAL A 201 -28.72 12.35 -9.04
CA VAL A 201 -29.70 13.03 -8.17
C VAL A 201 -29.33 12.91 -6.69
N HIS A 202 -28.49 11.93 -6.33
CA HIS A 202 -28.16 11.61 -4.94
C HIS A 202 -26.67 11.78 -4.64
N ASP A 203 -26.40 12.05 -3.36
CA ASP A 203 -25.04 12.05 -2.83
C ASP A 203 -24.44 10.64 -2.78
N TYR A 204 -23.11 10.59 -2.63
CA TYR A 204 -22.34 9.35 -2.50
C TYR A 204 -22.87 8.43 -1.39
N VAL A 205 -23.39 9.01 -0.30
CA VAL A 205 -23.87 8.29 0.89
C VAL A 205 -25.10 7.46 0.55
N SER A 206 -26.03 8.03 -0.21
CA SER A 206 -27.26 7.36 -0.66
C SER A 206 -26.99 6.25 -1.69
N LEU A 207 -26.01 6.42 -2.58
CA LEU A 207 -25.60 5.35 -3.51
C LEU A 207 -24.95 4.17 -2.79
N ARG A 208 -24.16 4.46 -1.74
CA ARG A 208 -23.51 3.45 -0.92
C ARG A 208 -24.52 2.61 -0.13
N SER A 209 -25.60 3.22 0.37
CA SER A 209 -26.65 2.49 1.10
C SER A 209 -27.42 1.52 0.20
N ILE A 210 -27.61 1.85 -1.09
CA ILE A 210 -28.34 1.01 -2.05
C ILE A 210 -27.51 -0.22 -2.50
N PHE A 211 -26.20 -0.08 -2.69
CA PHE A 211 -25.37 -1.15 -3.27
C PHE A 211 -24.42 -1.87 -2.32
N GLY A 212 -24.02 -1.29 -1.18
CA GLY A 212 -23.17 -1.97 -0.19
C GLY A 212 -21.77 -2.44 -0.65
N PHE A 213 -21.36 -2.17 -1.90
CA PHE A 213 -20.08 -2.58 -2.48
C PHE A 213 -19.16 -1.37 -2.75
N PRO A 214 -17.83 -1.55 -2.75
CA PRO A 214 -16.92 -0.52 -3.22
C PRO A 214 -17.12 -0.37 -4.73
N MET A 215 -17.79 0.70 -5.12
CA MET A 215 -17.88 1.11 -6.52
C MET A 215 -16.46 1.46 -6.97
N GLN A 216 -15.98 0.83 -8.06
CA GLN A 216 -14.76 1.28 -8.71
C GLN A 216 -15.06 2.65 -9.31
N TYR A 217 -14.70 3.70 -8.58
CA TYR A 217 -14.82 5.07 -9.05
C TYR A 217 -13.45 5.68 -9.36
N GLU A 218 -13.48 6.45 -10.46
CA GLU A 218 -12.66 7.61 -10.78
C GLU A 218 -11.14 7.43 -10.68
N THR A 219 -10.49 7.34 -11.83
CA THR A 219 -9.19 8.01 -11.99
C THR A 219 -9.43 9.52 -11.90
N PRO A 220 -8.77 10.25 -10.98
CA PRO A 220 -8.86 11.70 -10.91
C PRO A 220 -8.55 12.32 -12.28
N GLY A 221 -9.47 13.13 -12.82
CA GLY A 221 -9.32 13.80 -14.13
C GLY A 221 -10.11 13.21 -15.31
N SER A 222 -10.89 12.13 -15.13
CA SER A 222 -11.79 11.62 -16.17
C SER A 222 -13.02 12.52 -16.34
N THR A 223 -13.34 12.92 -17.57
CA THR A 223 -14.55 13.66 -17.93
C THR A 223 -15.81 12.79 -17.98
N GLU A 224 -15.67 11.47 -18.14
CA GLU A 224 -16.79 10.52 -18.19
C GLU A 224 -17.02 9.83 -16.84
N LYS A 225 -18.23 9.94 -16.28
CA LYS A 225 -18.67 9.23 -15.07
C LYS A 225 -19.39 7.94 -15.45
N PHE A 226 -19.03 6.82 -14.84
CA PHE A 226 -19.67 5.54 -15.11
C PHE A 226 -19.71 4.59 -13.91
N ILE A 227 -20.63 3.62 -13.96
CA ILE A 227 -20.73 2.47 -13.05
C ILE A 227 -20.51 1.21 -13.87
N LYS A 228 -19.61 0.32 -13.40
CA LYS A 228 -19.30 -0.95 -14.06
C LYS A 228 -19.56 -2.14 -13.15
N PHE A 229 -20.32 -3.11 -13.66
CA PHE A 229 -20.55 -4.40 -13.04
C PHE A 229 -19.93 -5.52 -13.89
N ARG A 230 -19.04 -6.33 -13.31
CA ARG A 230 -18.50 -7.55 -13.96
C ARG A 230 -19.18 -8.78 -13.37
N LEU A 231 -19.88 -9.53 -14.20
CA LEU A 231 -20.63 -10.72 -13.81
C LEU A 231 -19.86 -11.98 -14.26
N SER A 232 -19.06 -12.55 -13.36
CA SER A 232 -18.19 -13.70 -13.65
C SER A 232 -18.87 -15.07 -13.43
N HIS A 233 -18.54 -16.05 -14.27
CA HIS A 233 -19.03 -17.44 -14.16
C HIS A 233 -18.36 -18.24 -13.01
N ARG A 234 -17.14 -17.88 -12.58
CA ARG A 234 -16.36 -18.60 -11.55
C ARG A 234 -16.88 -18.48 -10.12
N ARG A 235 -17.92 -17.67 -9.87
CA ARG A 235 -18.54 -17.47 -8.54
C ARG A 235 -19.99 -17.96 -8.52
N LEU A 236 -20.24 -19.15 -9.06
CA LEU A 236 -21.52 -19.86 -8.89
C LEU A 236 -21.67 -20.27 -7.43
N LEU A 237 -22.13 -19.34 -6.59
CA LEU A 237 -22.85 -19.73 -5.37
C LEU A 237 -24.19 -20.29 -5.85
N SER A 238 -24.57 -21.47 -5.34
CA SER A 238 -25.80 -22.16 -5.72
C SER A 238 -27.01 -21.22 -5.67
N ALA A 239 -28.03 -21.45 -6.50
CA ALA A 239 -29.27 -20.66 -6.50
C ALA A 239 -29.92 -20.55 -5.10
N ARG A 240 -29.60 -21.49 -4.20
CA ARG A 240 -30.01 -21.51 -2.79
C ARG A 240 -29.39 -20.37 -1.95
N LEU A 241 -28.20 -19.88 -2.29
CA LEU A 241 -27.51 -18.78 -1.59
C LEU A 241 -27.92 -17.39 -2.09
N VAL A 242 -28.54 -17.28 -3.28
CA VAL A 242 -29.04 -16.00 -3.84
C VAL A 242 -30.27 -15.49 -3.07
N LYS A 243 -30.98 -16.37 -2.37
CA LYS A 243 -32.09 -16.03 -1.45
C LYS A 243 -31.65 -15.40 -0.13
N LEU A 244 -30.35 -15.39 0.17
CA LEU A 244 -29.85 -14.55 1.25
C LEU A 244 -29.81 -13.15 0.70
N THR A 245 -30.80 -12.35 1.10
CA THR A 245 -30.75 -10.90 1.06
C THR A 245 -29.31 -10.49 1.33
N LEU A 246 -28.70 -9.70 0.43
CA LEU A 246 -27.38 -9.08 0.61
C LEU A 246 -27.42 -8.04 1.76
N SER A 247 -28.10 -8.35 2.86
CA SER A 247 -27.76 -7.79 4.15
C SER A 247 -26.41 -8.37 4.54
N ASN A 248 -25.47 -7.47 4.82
CA ASN A 248 -24.15 -7.81 5.35
C ASN A 248 -24.23 -8.56 6.69
N ASP A 249 -25.41 -8.68 7.30
CA ASP A 249 -25.65 -9.36 8.57
C ASP A 249 -25.22 -10.83 8.54
N LEU A 250 -25.45 -11.56 7.45
CA LEU A 250 -25.08 -12.97 7.42
C LEU A 250 -23.57 -13.16 7.32
N SER A 251 -22.91 -12.38 6.46
CA SER A 251 -21.44 -12.36 6.36
C SER A 251 -20.80 -11.91 7.67
N ALA A 252 -21.37 -10.89 8.33
CA ALA A 252 -20.94 -10.42 9.64
C ALA A 252 -21.17 -11.47 10.74
N LYS A 253 -22.28 -12.22 10.72
CA LYS A 253 -22.53 -13.35 11.63
C LYS A 253 -21.55 -14.51 11.41
N VAL A 254 -21.24 -14.81 10.15
CA VAL A 254 -20.28 -15.88 9.77
C VAL A 254 -18.86 -15.51 10.16
N LEU A 255 -18.40 -14.31 9.84
CA LEU A 255 -17.05 -13.85 10.19
C LEU A 255 -16.95 -13.42 11.67
N GLY A 256 -18.05 -13.08 12.30
CA GLY A 256 -18.16 -12.93 13.76
C GLY A 256 -18.18 -14.27 14.51
N ASN A 257 -18.24 -15.42 13.81
CA ASN A 257 -18.15 -16.74 14.44
C ASN A 257 -16.67 -17.13 14.68
N PRO A 258 -16.25 -17.36 15.94
CA PRO A 258 -14.87 -17.68 16.26
C PRO A 258 -14.33 -18.96 15.60
N LEU A 259 -15.16 -19.99 15.41
CA LEU A 259 -14.70 -21.26 14.82
C LEU A 259 -14.34 -21.10 13.35
N ILE A 260 -15.16 -20.35 12.61
CA ILE A 260 -14.93 -20.06 11.19
C ILE A 260 -13.75 -19.11 11.07
N MET A 261 -13.75 -18.03 11.83
CA MET A 261 -12.69 -17.02 11.80
C MET A 261 -11.32 -17.64 12.14
N LYS A 262 -11.26 -18.59 13.09
CA LYS A 262 -10.03 -19.33 13.41
C LYS A 262 -9.43 -20.06 12.21
N ARG A 263 -10.26 -20.63 11.34
CA ARG A 263 -9.77 -21.27 10.09
C ARG A 263 -9.31 -20.24 9.07
N VAL A 264 -10.04 -19.12 8.96
CA VAL A 264 -9.69 -18.02 8.04
C VAL A 264 -8.35 -17.40 8.42
N ILE A 265 -8.17 -16.93 9.66
CA ILE A 265 -6.94 -16.25 10.08
C ILE A 265 -5.70 -17.13 9.98
N ARG A 266 -5.82 -18.46 10.14
CA ARG A 266 -4.71 -19.42 9.94
C ARG A 266 -4.15 -19.42 8.52
N SER A 267 -4.97 -19.05 7.53
CA SER A 267 -4.57 -18.98 6.13
C SER A 267 -4.09 -17.58 5.70
N LEU A 268 -4.18 -16.58 6.60
CA LEU A 268 -3.90 -15.19 6.30
C LEU A 268 -2.58 -14.74 6.92
N GLY A 269 -1.76 -14.04 6.14
CA GLY A 269 -0.63 -13.30 6.67
C GLY A 269 -1.06 -12.11 7.55
N PHE A 270 -0.12 -11.57 8.33
CA PHE A 270 -0.33 -10.47 9.29
C PHE A 270 -1.15 -9.31 8.69
N TRP A 271 -0.75 -8.80 7.52
CA TRP A 271 -1.44 -7.68 6.87
C TRP A 271 -2.90 -7.96 6.53
N ASN A 272 -3.21 -9.18 6.10
CA ASN A 272 -4.58 -9.57 5.77
C ASN A 272 -5.44 -9.68 7.04
N VAL A 273 -4.86 -10.15 8.15
CA VAL A 273 -5.53 -10.13 9.46
C VAL A 273 -5.81 -8.69 9.90
N GLN A 274 -4.86 -7.77 9.74
CA GLN A 274 -5.08 -6.36 10.08
C GLN A 274 -6.16 -5.70 9.20
N HIS A 275 -6.18 -5.99 7.90
CA HIS A 275 -7.26 -5.52 7.02
C HIS A 275 -8.62 -6.06 7.49
N LEU A 276 -8.69 -7.34 7.86
CA LEU A 276 -9.91 -7.97 8.36
C LEU A 276 -10.42 -7.31 9.65
N ARG A 277 -9.53 -6.98 10.59
CA ARG A 277 -9.89 -6.24 11.83
C ARG A 277 -10.47 -4.85 11.55
N LYS A 278 -10.17 -4.25 10.39
CA LYS A 278 -10.67 -2.93 10.00
C LYS A 278 -12.04 -2.97 9.33
N THR A 279 -12.59 -4.13 8.99
CA THR A 279 -13.85 -4.21 8.23
C THR A 279 -15.11 -4.02 9.07
N SER A 280 -15.17 -4.59 10.28
CA SER A 280 -16.34 -4.42 11.19
C SER A 280 -15.97 -4.68 12.65
N ARG A 281 -16.80 -4.17 13.57
CA ARG A 281 -16.62 -4.37 15.02
C ARG A 281 -16.69 -5.85 15.41
N GLY A 282 -17.73 -6.58 14.98
CA GLY A 282 -17.87 -8.00 15.30
C GLY A 282 -16.73 -8.87 14.76
N ILE A 283 -16.17 -8.54 13.58
CA ILE A 283 -14.98 -9.23 13.05
C ILE A 283 -13.76 -8.92 13.90
N ARG A 284 -13.57 -7.65 14.28
CA ARG A 284 -12.48 -7.23 15.15
C ARG A 284 -12.55 -7.93 16.49
N ASP A 285 -13.70 -7.92 17.15
CA ASP A 285 -13.92 -8.57 18.45
C ASP A 285 -13.66 -10.08 18.35
N CYS A 286 -14.07 -10.71 17.24
CA CYS A 286 -13.81 -12.13 16.97
C CYS A 286 -12.33 -12.43 16.77
N VAL A 287 -11.62 -11.64 15.97
CA VAL A 287 -10.16 -11.77 15.78
C VAL A 287 -9.41 -11.50 17.09
N ASP A 288 -9.84 -10.48 17.83
CA ASP A 288 -9.26 -10.10 19.13
C ASP A 288 -9.54 -11.15 20.20
N PHE A 289 -10.68 -11.85 20.14
CA PHE A 289 -10.97 -13.03 20.96
C PHE A 289 -10.06 -14.21 20.59
N LEU A 290 -9.83 -14.45 19.30
CA LEU A 290 -9.07 -15.60 18.80
C LEU A 290 -7.57 -15.51 18.99
N LYS A 291 -7.03 -14.30 19.13
CA LYS A 291 -5.61 -14.08 19.42
C LYS A 291 -4.67 -14.74 18.41
N PRO A 292 -4.76 -14.42 17.10
CA PRO A 292 -3.84 -14.96 16.11
C PRO A 292 -2.40 -14.56 16.43
N VAL A 293 -1.48 -15.47 16.15
CA VAL A 293 -0.04 -15.21 16.22
C VAL A 293 0.32 -14.16 15.17
N THR A 294 1.05 -13.15 15.60
CA THR A 294 1.67 -12.17 14.71
C THR A 294 3.05 -12.68 14.30
N HIS A 295 3.33 -12.61 13.01
CA HIS A 295 4.64 -12.93 12.43
C HIS A 295 5.26 -11.62 11.94
N ILE A 296 5.68 -10.79 12.89
CA ILE A 296 6.42 -9.55 12.62
C ILE A 296 7.91 -9.84 12.75
N ASP A 297 8.68 -9.50 11.72
CA ASP A 297 10.14 -9.66 11.75
C ASP A 297 10.80 -8.42 12.33
N GLU A 298 10.39 -7.23 11.87
CA GLU A 298 10.92 -5.96 12.37
C GLU A 298 9.82 -4.99 12.75
N TYR A 299 10.03 -4.27 13.85
CA TYR A 299 9.18 -3.16 14.29
C TYR A 299 10.05 -1.94 14.55
N MET A 300 9.74 -0.84 13.87
CA MET A 300 10.45 0.43 14.00
C MET A 300 9.48 1.55 14.37
N VAL A 301 9.86 2.38 15.33
CA VAL A 301 9.20 3.65 15.66
C VAL A 301 10.22 4.78 15.50
N SER A 302 9.85 5.84 14.79
CA SER A 302 10.71 7.01 14.56
C SER A 302 10.00 8.31 14.89
N PHE A 303 10.57 9.03 15.85
CA PHE A 303 10.22 10.39 16.23
C PHE A 303 11.15 11.38 15.53
N SER A 304 11.05 11.47 14.20
CA SER A 304 11.72 12.55 13.44
C SER A 304 11.03 13.90 13.65
N SER A 305 9.73 13.86 13.94
CA SER A 305 8.90 14.99 14.34
C SER A 305 8.22 14.70 15.67
N ASP A 306 8.01 15.72 16.48
CA ASP A 306 7.28 15.64 17.76
C ASP A 306 5.78 15.42 17.59
N ILE A 307 5.19 15.98 16.54
CA ILE A 307 3.74 15.90 16.26
C ILE A 307 3.39 14.79 15.26
N HIS A 308 4.35 14.34 14.46
CA HIS A 308 4.15 13.33 13.41
C HIS A 308 5.17 12.19 13.48
N PRO A 309 5.20 11.41 14.59
CA PRO A 309 6.00 10.20 14.61
C PRO A 309 5.53 9.22 13.54
N SER A 310 6.40 8.29 13.19
CA SER A 310 6.12 7.23 12.23
C SER A 310 6.39 5.85 12.83
N ALA A 311 5.69 4.84 12.32
CA ALA A 311 6.02 3.45 12.56
C ALA A 311 6.16 2.69 11.25
N ARG A 312 6.99 1.65 11.28
CA ARG A 312 7.18 0.70 10.19
C ARG A 312 7.17 -0.72 10.74
N ILE A 313 6.45 -1.60 10.06
CA ILE A 313 6.48 -3.05 10.31
C ILE A 313 6.97 -3.75 9.05
N GLU A 314 7.79 -4.78 9.24
CA GLU A 314 8.25 -5.68 8.19
C GLU A 314 7.84 -7.13 8.50
N THR A 315 7.38 -7.85 7.47
CA THR A 315 6.97 -9.25 7.56
C THR A 315 7.55 -10.06 6.39
N GLY A 316 8.06 -11.26 6.60
CA GLY A 316 8.62 -12.10 5.52
C GLY A 316 9.77 -11.46 4.73
N GLY A 317 10.57 -10.58 5.36
CA GLY A 317 11.70 -9.86 4.74
C GLY A 317 11.35 -8.55 4.00
N CYS A 318 12.36 -7.99 3.30
CA CYS A 318 12.42 -6.60 2.84
C CYS A 318 11.35 -6.14 1.83
N TYR A 319 10.62 -7.06 1.21
CA TYR A 319 9.61 -6.75 0.20
C TYR A 319 8.20 -6.54 0.75
N SER A 320 7.97 -6.71 2.07
CA SER A 320 6.65 -6.45 2.67
C SER A 320 6.68 -5.54 3.91
N ALA A 321 7.47 -4.47 3.80
CA ALA A 321 7.44 -3.37 4.75
C ALA A 321 6.26 -2.43 4.48
N ARG A 322 5.63 -1.93 5.55
CA ARG A 322 4.73 -0.78 5.47
C ARG A 322 5.10 0.25 6.52
N THR A 323 5.01 1.52 6.13
CA THR A 323 5.28 2.67 6.99
C THR A 323 4.04 3.57 7.03
N TRP A 324 3.77 4.18 8.18
CA TRP A 324 2.71 5.17 8.33
C TRP A 324 3.12 6.26 9.34
N LEU A 325 2.41 7.39 9.27
CA LEU A 325 2.59 8.55 10.13
C LEU A 325 1.39 8.70 11.05
N TYR A 326 1.64 9.10 12.29
CA TYR A 326 0.62 9.41 13.29
C TYR A 326 0.37 10.92 13.36
N GLY A 327 -0.76 11.32 13.94
CA GLY A 327 -1.09 12.74 14.15
C GLY A 327 -1.38 13.56 12.89
N LYS A 328 -1.39 12.97 11.68
CA LYS A 328 -1.58 13.69 10.40
C LYS A 328 -2.91 14.46 10.31
N HIS A 329 -3.94 13.98 11.00
CA HIS A 329 -5.29 14.54 10.96
C HIS A 329 -5.72 15.15 12.31
N GLU A 330 -4.83 15.18 13.30
CA GLU A 330 -5.12 15.78 14.60
C GLU A 330 -4.98 17.30 14.49
N THR A 331 -5.96 18.03 15.01
CA THR A 331 -5.97 19.49 15.07
C THR A 331 -6.09 19.94 16.52
N SER A 332 -5.16 20.76 16.99
CA SER A 332 -5.20 21.42 18.28
C SER A 332 -4.32 22.66 18.22
N GLU A 333 -4.71 23.71 18.95
CA GLU A 333 -3.88 24.90 19.14
C GLU A 333 -2.69 24.59 20.08
N ASP A 334 -2.83 23.59 20.96
CA ASP A 334 -1.76 23.15 21.85
C ASP A 334 -0.92 22.03 21.20
N ARG A 335 0.33 22.37 20.91
CA ARG A 335 1.30 21.43 20.33
C ARG A 335 1.61 20.25 21.23
N ASN A 336 1.67 20.42 22.55
CA ASN A 336 1.94 19.32 23.48
C ASN A 336 0.80 18.31 23.46
N VAL A 337 -0.45 18.78 23.34
CA VAL A 337 -1.62 17.90 23.18
C VAL A 337 -1.53 17.11 21.87
N LEU A 338 -1.08 17.72 20.77
CA LEU A 338 -0.84 16.98 19.51
C LEU A 338 0.21 15.89 19.66
N CYS A 339 1.35 16.21 20.31
CA CYS A 339 2.43 15.24 20.55
C CYS A 339 1.92 14.06 21.39
N GLN A 340 1.20 14.33 22.48
CA GLN A 340 0.67 13.30 23.38
C GLN A 340 -0.31 12.38 22.66
N LYS A 341 -1.27 12.95 21.91
CA LYS A 341 -2.20 12.16 21.10
C LYS A 341 -1.49 11.28 20.08
N ALA A 342 -0.47 11.81 19.40
CA ALA A 342 0.30 11.04 18.44
C ALA A 342 1.07 9.89 19.11
N GLN A 343 1.70 10.15 20.27
CA GLN A 343 2.37 9.12 21.08
C GLN A 343 1.40 8.05 21.57
N GLU A 344 0.21 8.41 22.01
CA GLU A 344 -0.82 7.45 22.43
C GLU A 344 -1.27 6.55 21.28
N GLN A 345 -1.41 7.09 20.06
CA GLN A 345 -1.68 6.28 18.88
C GLN A 345 -0.54 5.29 18.60
N VAL A 346 0.72 5.72 18.69
CA VAL A 346 1.90 4.84 18.54
C VAL A 346 1.88 3.72 19.56
N LEU A 347 1.64 4.03 20.83
CA LEU A 347 1.62 3.08 21.94
C LEU A 347 0.48 2.06 21.80
N ASN A 348 -0.72 2.54 21.43
CA ASN A 348 -1.87 1.67 21.18
C ASN A 348 -1.59 0.69 20.02
N ASP A 349 -1.04 1.18 18.91
CA ASP A 349 -0.68 0.31 17.78
C ASP A 349 0.46 -0.65 18.16
N PHE A 350 1.44 -0.22 18.96
CA PHE A 350 2.49 -1.09 19.47
C PHE A 350 1.91 -2.22 20.32
N GLU A 351 1.04 -1.91 21.29
CA GLU A 351 0.39 -2.90 22.15
C GLU A 351 -0.49 -3.86 21.32
N VAL A 352 -1.23 -3.33 20.34
CA VAL A 352 -2.09 -4.13 19.47
C VAL A 352 -1.28 -5.08 18.57
N ASN A 353 -0.18 -4.60 18.00
CA ASN A 353 0.61 -5.37 17.03
C ASN A 353 1.57 -6.35 17.72
N LEU A 354 2.21 -5.95 18.81
CA LEU A 354 3.20 -6.78 19.49
C LEU A 354 2.66 -7.47 20.74
N GLY A 355 1.52 -7.07 21.30
CA GLY A 355 0.95 -7.62 22.53
C GLY A 355 0.80 -9.15 22.54
N ARG A 356 0.70 -9.79 21.36
CA ARG A 356 0.60 -11.25 21.18
C ARG A 356 1.73 -11.85 20.36
N GLN A 357 2.73 -11.04 20.02
CA GLN A 357 3.93 -11.53 19.38
C GLN A 357 4.62 -12.52 20.32
N ASN A 358 4.67 -13.78 19.90
CA ASN A 358 5.34 -14.88 20.59
C ASN A 358 6.53 -15.43 19.79
N THR A 359 6.66 -15.01 18.53
CA THR A 359 7.83 -15.24 17.69
C THR A 359 8.91 -14.21 18.00
N CYS A 360 10.16 -14.55 17.72
CA CYS A 360 11.28 -13.66 17.95
C CYS A 360 11.38 -12.64 16.82
N LEU A 361 11.33 -11.35 17.13
CA LEU A 361 11.65 -10.31 16.17
C LEU A 361 13.13 -10.40 15.78
N GLU A 362 13.43 -10.17 14.51
CA GLU A 362 14.79 -9.94 14.04
C GLU A 362 15.29 -8.60 14.58
N LYS A 363 14.47 -7.54 14.55
CA LYS A 363 14.84 -6.21 15.03
C LYS A 363 13.69 -5.44 15.69
N LEU A 364 14.01 -4.80 16.82
CA LEU A 364 13.21 -3.73 17.41
C LEU A 364 14.01 -2.43 17.39
N LYS A 365 13.49 -1.39 16.71
CA LYS A 365 14.19 -0.11 16.54
C LYS A 365 13.36 1.07 17.04
N PHE A 366 13.99 1.94 17.84
CA PHE A 366 13.43 3.24 18.22
C PHE A 366 14.40 4.36 17.83
N ILE A 367 13.87 5.44 17.25
CA ILE A 367 14.63 6.63 16.84
C ILE A 367 13.99 7.87 17.47
N PHE A 368 14.74 8.60 18.29
CA PHE A 368 14.28 9.81 18.98
C PHE A 368 15.05 11.06 18.51
N SER A 369 15.23 11.23 17.20
CA SER A 369 16.09 12.30 16.66
C SER A 369 15.44 13.68 16.69
N TYR A 370 14.13 13.76 16.50
CA TYR A 370 13.35 15.00 16.35
C TYR A 370 13.93 15.96 15.30
N ILE A 371 14.64 15.43 14.32
CA ILE A 371 15.40 16.20 13.32
C ILE A 371 14.52 17.18 12.55
N ASP A 372 13.31 16.77 12.15
CA ASP A 372 12.38 17.63 11.40
C ASP A 372 11.86 18.78 12.27
N THR A 373 11.71 18.53 13.57
CA THR A 373 11.29 19.54 14.54
C THR A 373 12.43 20.50 14.86
N LEU A 374 13.65 20.00 14.98
CA LEU A 374 14.85 20.78 15.32
C LEU A 374 15.41 21.59 14.15
N GLN A 375 15.19 21.16 12.90
CA GLN A 375 15.61 21.93 11.71
C GLN A 375 14.68 23.11 11.40
N LYS A 376 13.40 23.04 11.77
CA LYS A 376 12.39 24.06 11.43
C LYS A 376 12.42 25.30 12.32
N GLU A 377 13.04 25.23 13.50
CA GLU A 377 13.08 26.34 14.45
C GLU A 377 14.48 26.40 15.06
N GLU A 378 14.91 27.56 15.56
CA GLU A 378 16.21 27.67 16.20
C GLU A 378 16.33 26.72 17.42
N PRO A 379 17.38 25.90 17.48
CA PRO A 379 17.59 24.97 18.58
C PRO A 379 17.87 25.74 19.89
N SER A 380 16.99 25.60 20.88
CA SER A 380 17.14 26.16 22.24
C SER A 380 17.20 25.06 23.30
N ILE A 381 17.87 25.32 24.43
CA ILE A 381 17.99 24.37 25.56
C ILE A 381 16.60 23.94 26.05
N GLU A 382 15.67 24.88 26.19
CA GLU A 382 14.30 24.63 26.63
C GLU A 382 13.58 23.65 25.68
N LYS A 383 13.79 23.78 24.37
CA LYS A 383 13.19 22.88 23.38
C LYS A 383 13.75 21.46 23.50
N PHE A 384 15.05 21.30 23.70
CA PHE A 384 15.63 19.97 23.94
C PHE A 384 15.11 19.36 25.24
N GLN A 385 14.96 20.15 26.31
CA GLN A 385 14.36 19.69 27.56
C GLN A 385 12.92 19.21 27.35
N ARG A 386 12.10 19.97 26.61
CA ARG A 386 10.74 19.57 26.25
C ARG A 386 10.70 18.26 25.46
N LEU A 387 11.57 18.10 24.46
CA LEU A 387 11.65 16.86 23.68
C LEU A 387 12.10 15.68 24.55
N ASN A 388 13.05 15.89 25.46
CA ASN A 388 13.48 14.86 26.40
C ASN A 388 12.33 14.41 27.32
N GLN A 389 11.53 15.35 27.81
CA GLN A 389 10.32 15.03 28.58
C GLN A 389 9.34 14.17 27.78
N LEU A 390 9.15 14.46 26.47
CA LEU A 390 8.31 13.62 25.61
C LEU A 390 8.87 12.21 25.42
N ILE A 391 10.20 12.04 25.34
CA ILE A 391 10.84 10.71 25.28
C ILE A 391 10.57 9.96 26.57
N ILE A 392 10.79 10.58 27.73
CA ILE A 392 10.60 9.96 29.05
C ILE A 392 9.14 9.51 29.21
N GLN A 393 8.16 10.39 28.93
CA GLN A 393 6.73 10.06 29.01
C GLN A 393 6.34 8.89 28.10
N PHE A 394 6.88 8.86 26.88
CA PHE A 394 6.63 7.75 25.95
C PHE A 394 7.21 6.43 26.48
N LEU A 395 8.43 6.46 27.00
CA LEU A 395 9.13 5.27 27.48
C LEU A 395 8.55 4.72 28.77
N GLU A 396 8.03 5.58 29.67
CA GLU A 396 7.29 5.14 30.86
C GLU A 396 6.03 4.37 30.47
N LYS A 397 5.22 4.91 29.55
CA LYS A 397 4.04 4.20 29.06
C LYS A 397 4.41 2.92 28.28
N LEU A 398 5.50 2.94 27.52
CA LEU A 398 6.01 1.75 26.81
C LEU A 398 6.43 0.66 27.80
N LYS A 399 7.15 1.04 28.87
CA LYS A 399 7.52 0.15 29.97
C LYS A 399 6.29 -0.49 30.60
N ASP A 400 5.23 0.27 30.85
CA ASP A 400 3.97 -0.27 31.38
C ASP A 400 3.30 -1.26 30.43
N ILE A 401 3.41 -1.05 29.12
CA ILE A 401 2.91 -2.01 28.12
C ILE A 401 3.75 -3.29 28.16
N LEU A 402 5.08 -3.16 28.20
CA LEU A 402 6.00 -4.29 28.20
C LEU A 402 5.91 -5.12 29.50
N SER A 403 5.74 -4.46 30.65
CA SER A 403 5.64 -5.11 31.96
C SER A 403 4.33 -5.87 32.16
N ARG A 404 3.23 -5.42 31.54
CA ARG A 404 1.93 -6.12 31.54
C ARG A 404 1.90 -7.42 30.75
N ARG A 405 2.92 -7.68 29.93
CA ARG A 405 2.98 -8.90 29.12
C ARG A 405 3.21 -10.11 30.01
N CYS A 406 2.50 -11.21 29.72
CA CYS A 406 2.74 -12.48 30.41
C CYS A 406 4.11 -13.11 30.10
N GLN A 407 4.79 -12.64 29.04
CA GLN A 407 6.10 -13.12 28.60
C GLN A 407 6.94 -11.95 28.08
N LEU A 408 8.25 -12.00 28.35
CA LEU A 408 9.23 -11.06 27.82
C LEU A 408 9.17 -11.02 26.29
N LEU A 409 9.40 -9.84 25.72
CA LEU A 409 9.37 -9.68 24.27
C LEU A 409 10.65 -10.28 23.67
N LYS A 410 10.47 -11.24 22.77
CA LYS A 410 11.59 -11.92 22.08
C LYS A 410 12.11 -11.06 20.94
N VAL A 411 13.34 -10.58 21.07
CA VAL A 411 13.99 -9.70 20.08
C VAL A 411 15.45 -10.15 19.91
N LYS A 412 15.94 -10.30 18.67
CA LYS A 412 17.35 -10.62 18.39
C LYS A 412 18.24 -9.38 18.41
N MET A 413 17.79 -8.27 17.83
CA MET A 413 18.52 -7.01 17.79
C MET A 413 17.69 -5.85 18.35
N LEU A 414 18.18 -5.24 19.42
CA LEU A 414 17.66 -3.97 19.91
C LEU A 414 18.51 -2.82 19.33
N GLU A 415 17.85 -1.85 18.71
CA GLU A 415 18.49 -0.66 18.17
C GLU A 415 17.82 0.62 18.69
N LEU A 416 18.54 1.40 19.50
CA LEU A 416 18.06 2.68 20.04
C LEU A 416 18.93 3.82 19.52
N LEU A 417 18.30 4.89 19.07
CA LEU A 417 18.96 6.10 18.58
C LEU A 417 18.49 7.31 19.34
N CYS A 418 19.44 8.19 19.69
CA CYS A 418 19.17 9.41 20.46
C CYS A 418 18.56 9.14 21.84
N CYS A 419 19.07 8.12 22.53
CA CYS A 419 18.62 7.72 23.86
C CYS A 419 19.72 7.95 24.91
N THR A 420 19.33 8.04 26.17
CA THR A 420 20.22 7.91 27.33
C THR A 420 20.28 6.46 27.85
N ASP A 421 21.17 6.22 28.81
CA ASP A 421 21.22 5.01 29.64
C ASP A 421 19.91 4.77 30.41
N ASP A 422 19.33 5.81 31.02
CA ASP A 422 18.01 5.72 31.65
C ASP A 422 16.93 5.23 30.68
N ASN A 423 16.95 5.73 29.43
CA ASN A 423 16.01 5.30 28.41
C ASN A 423 16.19 3.82 28.04
N LEU A 424 17.44 3.33 27.99
CA LEU A 424 17.71 1.91 27.76
C LEU A 424 17.15 1.03 28.88
N MET A 425 17.27 1.48 30.14
CA MET A 425 16.72 0.77 31.31
C MET A 425 15.20 0.65 31.30
N GLN A 426 14.47 1.54 30.62
CA GLN A 426 13.02 1.42 30.48
C GLN A 426 12.58 0.34 29.46
N ILE A 427 13.50 -0.16 28.63
CA ILE A 427 13.19 -1.15 27.56
C ILE A 427 13.90 -2.49 27.80
N LEU A 428 15.23 -2.46 27.99
CA LEU A 428 16.08 -3.64 27.96
C LEU A 428 15.66 -4.75 28.96
N PRO A 429 15.29 -4.45 30.23
CA PRO A 429 14.88 -5.48 31.19
C PRO A 429 13.64 -6.28 30.78
N TYR A 430 12.84 -5.77 29.85
CA TYR A 430 11.59 -6.41 29.41
C TYR A 430 11.75 -7.25 28.13
N LEU A 431 12.99 -7.41 27.65
CA LEU A 431 13.31 -8.27 26.51
C LEU A 431 13.79 -9.65 26.98
N ASP A 432 13.52 -10.69 26.19
CA ASP A 432 13.95 -12.05 26.48
C ASP A 432 15.49 -12.18 26.31
N PRO A 433 16.24 -12.46 27.39
CA PRO A 433 17.70 -12.49 27.35
C PRO A 433 18.25 -13.64 26.50
N ASN A 434 17.51 -14.74 26.32
CA ASN A 434 17.97 -15.88 25.53
C ASN A 434 17.91 -15.59 24.02
N CYS A 435 16.97 -14.74 23.63
CA CYS A 435 16.76 -14.33 22.25
C CYS A 435 17.68 -13.18 21.83
N LEU A 436 17.98 -12.24 22.75
CA LEU A 436 18.75 -11.04 22.45
C LEU A 436 20.21 -11.37 22.11
N LYS A 437 20.62 -11.03 20.89
CA LYS A 437 21.99 -11.24 20.39
C LYS A 437 22.77 -9.95 20.23
N LYS A 438 22.09 -8.84 19.92
CA LYS A 438 22.75 -7.58 19.61
C LYS A 438 22.08 -6.38 20.27
N ILE A 439 22.88 -5.57 20.95
CA ILE A 439 22.48 -4.27 21.49
C ILE A 439 23.22 -3.19 20.72
N LYS A 440 22.46 -2.28 20.09
CA LYS A 440 23.01 -1.16 19.32
C LYS A 440 22.43 0.16 19.81
N LEU A 441 23.29 1.03 20.31
CA LEU A 441 22.97 2.40 20.71
C LEU A 441 23.76 3.34 19.80
N ASN A 442 23.08 4.27 19.11
CA ASN A 442 23.79 5.30 18.36
C ASN A 442 23.45 6.69 18.88
N ASP A 443 24.48 7.53 18.95
CA ASP A 443 24.38 8.96 19.20
C ASP A 443 23.55 9.67 18.12
N PRO A 444 22.80 10.73 18.49
CA PRO A 444 22.17 11.63 17.54
C PRO A 444 23.06 12.12 16.38
N ARG A 445 24.34 12.40 16.65
CA ARG A 445 25.35 12.89 15.71
C ARG A 445 25.76 11.83 14.66
N ALA A 446 25.48 10.55 14.89
CA ALA A 446 25.92 9.44 14.02
C ALA A 446 25.07 9.28 12.75
N GLU A 447 23.78 9.65 12.79
CA GLU A 447 22.91 9.59 11.60
C GLU A 447 23.03 10.85 10.72
N ASP A 448 23.26 12.03 11.32
CA ASP A 448 23.43 13.30 10.59
C ASP A 448 24.55 13.23 9.54
N GLY A 449 25.67 12.57 9.87
CA GLY A 449 26.79 12.39 8.95
C GLY A 449 26.54 11.38 7.81
N ARG A 450 25.58 10.47 7.94
CA ARG A 450 25.24 9.49 6.88
C ARG A 450 24.17 10.00 5.91
N LEU A 451 23.35 10.96 6.34
CA LEU A 451 22.21 11.47 5.57
C LEU A 451 22.45 12.86 4.97
N GLY A 452 23.64 13.44 5.14
CA GLY A 452 24.00 14.72 4.52
C GLY A 452 23.32 15.95 5.14
N TYR A 453 22.68 15.80 6.31
CA TYR A 453 22.07 16.90 7.04
C TYR A 453 23.09 17.58 7.96
N SER A 454 22.94 18.89 8.15
CA SER A 454 23.79 19.69 9.04
C SER A 454 23.79 19.10 10.45
N ARG A 455 24.98 19.02 11.07
CA ARG A 455 25.15 18.54 12.45
C ARG A 455 24.29 19.38 13.39
N ILE A 456 23.16 18.85 13.86
CA ILE A 456 22.42 19.49 14.95
C ILE A 456 23.35 19.45 16.16
N LYS A 457 23.72 20.63 16.68
CA LYS A 457 24.50 20.73 17.92
C LYS A 457 23.55 20.55 19.09
N TYR A 458 23.51 19.33 19.63
CA TYR A 458 22.80 19.03 20.87
C TYR A 458 23.43 19.79 22.04
N PRO A 459 22.65 20.22 23.06
CA PRO A 459 23.19 20.89 24.23
C PRO A 459 24.11 19.96 25.03
N GLU A 460 25.14 20.51 25.66
CA GLU A 460 26.08 19.74 26.49
C GLU A 460 25.38 18.98 27.63
N SER A 461 24.23 19.46 28.12
CA SER A 461 23.44 18.77 29.14
C SER A 461 22.89 17.41 28.70
N MET A 462 22.72 17.18 27.38
CA MET A 462 22.39 15.87 26.79
C MET A 462 23.64 15.03 26.48
N MET A 463 24.83 15.62 26.55
CA MET A 463 26.11 14.98 26.25
C MET A 463 26.77 14.32 27.47
N LYS A 464 25.98 14.02 28.52
CA LYS A 464 26.49 13.32 29.69
C LYS A 464 27.04 11.94 29.29
N PRO A 465 28.15 11.50 29.93
CA PRO A 465 28.63 10.14 29.75
C PRO A 465 27.56 9.12 30.12
N PHE A 466 27.54 8.00 29.39
CA PHE A 466 26.68 6.86 29.70
C PHE A 466 27.18 6.13 30.94
N VAL A 467 26.30 5.88 31.90
CA VAL A 467 26.57 5.05 33.08
C VAL A 467 25.90 3.70 32.88
N LEU A 468 26.70 2.66 32.69
CA LEU A 468 26.20 1.29 32.44
C LEU A 468 26.21 0.41 33.70
N ASP A 469 26.53 0.98 34.86
CA ASP A 469 26.75 0.25 36.11
C ASP A 469 25.62 -0.73 36.47
N GLU A 470 24.36 -0.30 36.33
CA GLU A 470 23.17 -1.13 36.57
C GLU A 470 22.81 -1.98 35.34
N ILE A 471 22.97 -1.43 34.14
CA ILE A 471 22.66 -2.10 32.87
C ILE A 471 23.48 -3.38 32.70
N CYS A 472 24.76 -3.34 33.07
CA CYS A 472 25.68 -4.49 32.97
C CYS A 472 25.31 -5.65 33.91
N GLN A 473 24.46 -5.42 34.91
CA GLN A 473 23.97 -6.48 35.81
C GLN A 473 22.80 -7.27 35.23
N LEU A 474 22.17 -6.77 34.17
CA LEU A 474 21.01 -7.41 33.53
C LEU A 474 21.39 -8.71 32.81
N GLU A 475 20.52 -9.72 32.89
CA GLU A 475 20.68 -10.97 32.15
C GLU A 475 20.69 -10.74 30.63
N GLN A 476 19.97 -9.73 30.14
CA GLN A 476 19.97 -9.33 28.74
C GLN A 476 21.34 -8.83 28.27
N TRP A 477 22.08 -8.15 29.15
CA TRP A 477 23.45 -7.72 28.86
C TRP A 477 24.41 -8.89 28.84
N LYS A 478 24.33 -9.76 29.85
CA LYS A 478 25.20 -10.94 30.02
C LYS A 478 25.03 -12.00 28.92
N ASN A 479 23.84 -12.10 28.32
CA ASN A 479 23.56 -13.10 27.28
C ASN A 479 23.72 -12.56 25.84
N ALA A 480 23.77 -11.24 25.66
CA ALA A 480 23.98 -10.65 24.35
C ALA A 480 25.39 -10.97 23.83
N THR A 481 25.51 -11.08 22.50
CA THR A 481 26.75 -11.54 21.82
C THR A 481 27.47 -10.43 21.07
N GLU A 482 26.78 -9.35 20.73
CA GLU A 482 27.35 -8.17 20.06
C GLU A 482 26.89 -6.88 20.74
N LEU A 483 27.84 -5.97 20.99
CA LEU A 483 27.59 -4.65 21.55
C LEU A 483 28.10 -3.57 20.60
N LYS A 484 27.28 -2.54 20.36
CA LYS A 484 27.70 -1.35 19.63
C LYS A 484 27.12 -0.10 20.29
N ILE A 485 27.99 0.75 20.84
CA ILE A 485 27.64 2.05 21.42
C ILE A 485 28.53 3.09 20.73
N CYS A 486 27.97 3.87 19.81
CA CYS A 486 28.76 4.83 19.04
C CYS A 486 28.62 6.25 19.55
N LEU A 487 29.76 6.96 19.55
CA LEU A 487 29.90 8.41 19.70
C LEU A 487 29.48 8.99 21.05
N GLN A 488 29.20 8.17 22.07
CA GLN A 488 28.94 8.64 23.43
C GLN A 488 29.88 7.97 24.42
N PRO A 489 30.65 8.73 25.22
CA PRO A 489 31.62 8.15 26.15
C PRO A 489 30.88 7.45 27.27
N ILE A 490 31.31 6.24 27.57
CA ILE A 490 30.86 5.47 28.72
C ILE A 490 31.80 5.78 29.89
N SER A 491 31.25 6.17 31.05
CA SER A 491 32.04 6.45 32.26
C SER A 491 32.26 5.21 33.13
N THR A 492 31.44 4.17 32.98
CA THR A 492 31.67 2.86 33.62
C THR A 492 33.03 2.30 33.22
N SER A 493 33.78 1.69 34.15
CA SER A 493 35.09 1.10 33.82
C SER A 493 34.93 -0.20 33.02
N ILE A 494 35.94 -0.54 32.23
CA ILE A 494 35.93 -1.74 31.37
C ILE A 494 35.66 -3.02 32.16
N GLN A 495 36.30 -3.19 33.33
CA GLN A 495 36.11 -4.37 34.18
C GLN A 495 34.68 -4.44 34.72
N LYS A 496 34.12 -3.29 35.14
CA LYS A 496 32.76 -3.21 35.68
C LYS A 496 31.70 -3.50 34.62
N MET A 497 31.96 -3.14 33.35
CA MET A 497 31.04 -3.47 32.27
C MET A 497 30.93 -4.98 31.99
N ASN A 498 31.94 -5.76 32.42
CA ASN A 498 32.06 -7.19 32.18
C ASN A 498 31.76 -7.55 30.72
N ILE A 499 32.60 -7.08 29.80
CA ILE A 499 32.33 -7.13 28.35
C ILE A 499 33.07 -8.26 27.61
N THR A 500 33.82 -9.09 28.32
CA THR A 500 34.71 -10.09 27.72
C THR A 500 33.96 -11.29 27.13
N HIS A 501 32.69 -11.50 27.50
CA HIS A 501 31.81 -12.52 26.92
C HIS A 501 31.29 -12.18 25.52
N PHE A 502 31.27 -10.89 25.15
CA PHE A 502 30.82 -10.48 23.82
C PHE A 502 31.78 -10.99 22.74
N SER A 503 31.24 -11.39 21.60
CA SER A 503 32.04 -11.75 20.41
C SER A 503 32.58 -10.51 19.69
N ARG A 504 31.77 -9.43 19.66
CA ARG A 504 32.10 -8.20 18.95
C ARG A 504 31.67 -6.98 19.74
N ILE A 505 32.57 -6.02 19.81
CA ILE A 505 32.35 -4.75 20.51
C ILE A 505 32.79 -3.59 19.63
N TRP A 506 31.96 -2.55 19.62
CA TRP A 506 32.35 -1.23 19.17
C TRP A 506 31.80 -0.19 20.14
N ILE A 507 32.65 0.35 21.01
CA ILE A 507 32.27 1.33 22.05
C ILE A 507 33.18 2.54 22.08
N GLU A 508 32.76 3.59 22.78
CA GLU A 508 33.58 4.74 23.17
C GLU A 508 33.54 4.87 24.70
N VAL A 509 34.69 4.89 25.36
CA VAL A 509 34.82 5.04 26.82
C VAL A 509 35.46 6.38 27.18
N ASP A 510 35.23 6.87 28.39
CA ASP A 510 35.78 8.16 28.79
C ASP A 510 37.29 8.08 29.04
N THR A 511 37.75 7.08 29.78
CA THR A 511 39.17 6.87 30.10
C THR A 511 39.54 5.40 29.94
N ILE A 512 40.78 5.13 29.52
CA ILE A 512 41.38 3.80 29.50
C ILE A 512 42.73 3.79 30.21
N SER A 513 43.03 2.73 30.96
CA SER A 513 44.31 2.55 31.68
C SER A 513 45.11 1.35 31.15
N SER A 514 46.37 1.21 31.59
CA SER A 514 47.21 0.05 31.23
C SER A 514 46.65 -1.26 31.79
N GLU A 515 46.00 -1.21 32.95
CA GLU A 515 45.31 -2.34 33.59
C GLU A 515 44.06 -2.78 32.80
N ASP A 516 43.34 -1.84 32.18
CA ASP A 516 42.22 -2.18 31.28
C ASP A 516 42.71 -2.99 30.06
N VAL A 517 43.86 -2.59 29.49
CA VAL A 517 44.47 -3.29 28.36
C VAL A 517 44.90 -4.70 28.75
N LEU A 518 45.55 -4.85 29.92
CA LEU A 518 45.94 -6.16 30.45
C LEU A 518 44.72 -7.04 30.71
N TYR A 519 43.70 -6.51 31.40
CA TYR A 519 42.46 -7.21 31.70
C TYR A 519 41.81 -7.75 30.42
N LEU A 520 41.65 -6.90 29.39
CA LEU A 520 41.09 -7.31 28.11
C LEU A 520 41.96 -8.37 27.42
N LYS A 521 43.27 -8.15 27.34
CA LYS A 521 44.20 -9.11 26.73
C LYS A 521 44.06 -10.49 27.37
N GLU A 522 44.16 -10.60 28.70
CA GLU A 522 44.13 -11.88 29.41
C GLU A 522 42.82 -12.63 29.20
N HIS A 523 41.69 -11.93 29.26
CA HIS A 523 40.38 -12.56 29.08
C HIS A 523 40.11 -12.93 27.62
N LEU A 524 40.53 -12.09 26.67
CA LEU A 524 40.33 -12.35 25.24
C LEU A 524 41.22 -13.48 24.72
N LEU A 525 42.41 -13.68 25.28
CA LEU A 525 43.28 -14.82 24.97
C LEU A 525 42.64 -16.17 25.26
N LEU A 526 41.78 -16.23 26.29
CA LEU A 526 41.08 -17.44 26.71
C LEU A 526 39.69 -17.58 26.06
N SER A 527 39.22 -16.56 25.34
CA SER A 527 37.87 -16.52 24.79
C SER A 527 37.75 -17.34 23.50
N THR A 528 36.77 -18.23 23.47
CA THR A 528 36.42 -19.03 22.27
C THR A 528 35.40 -18.34 21.35
N THR A 529 34.76 -17.28 21.84
CA THR A 529 33.69 -16.56 21.12
C THR A 529 34.16 -15.22 20.57
N PHE A 530 35.29 -14.69 21.06
CA PHE A 530 35.87 -13.43 20.63
C PHE A 530 36.10 -13.39 19.11
N ARG A 531 35.81 -12.24 18.50
CA ARG A 531 36.08 -11.96 17.08
C ARG A 531 36.74 -10.62 16.86
N ARG A 532 36.22 -9.54 17.47
CA ARG A 532 36.71 -8.18 17.22
C ARG A 532 36.24 -7.17 18.25
N PHE A 533 37.16 -6.49 18.93
CA PHE A 533 36.83 -5.36 19.80
C PHE A 533 37.43 -4.06 19.22
N ILE A 534 36.63 -3.00 19.19
CA ILE A 534 37.05 -1.64 18.87
C ILE A 534 36.59 -0.75 20.01
N ILE A 535 37.54 -0.17 20.73
CA ILE A 535 37.27 0.69 21.89
C ILE A 535 37.91 2.04 21.59
N HIS A 536 37.08 3.04 21.31
CA HIS A 536 37.53 4.42 21.28
C HIS A 536 37.60 4.96 22.71
N PHE A 537 38.50 5.90 22.96
CA PHE A 537 38.60 6.54 24.27
C PHE A 537 38.89 8.03 24.13
N LYS A 538 38.33 8.83 25.04
CA LYS A 538 38.58 10.28 25.09
C LYS A 538 39.91 10.61 25.77
N ASN A 539 40.11 10.02 26.94
CA ASN A 539 41.27 10.19 27.80
C ASN A 539 42.00 8.86 27.96
N THR A 540 43.27 8.91 28.33
CA THR A 540 44.07 7.72 28.63
C THR A 540 45.00 8.03 29.78
N THR A 541 45.16 7.07 30.68
CA THR A 541 46.19 7.06 31.73
C THR A 541 47.24 5.99 31.46
N ILE A 542 47.30 5.47 30.22
CA ILE A 542 48.29 4.49 29.79
C ILE A 542 49.67 5.14 29.85
N ASP A 543 50.50 4.63 30.75
CA ASP A 543 51.94 4.82 30.72
C ASP A 543 52.60 3.67 29.95
N TYR A 544 53.42 3.99 28.95
CA TYR A 544 53.99 2.97 28.05
C TYR A 544 55.03 2.09 28.74
N GLU A 545 55.82 2.62 29.68
CA GLU A 545 56.78 1.80 30.43
C GLU A 545 56.05 0.78 31.29
N THR A 546 54.99 1.23 31.98
CA THR A 546 54.11 0.36 32.75
C THR A 546 53.42 -0.67 31.85
N LEU A 547 52.87 -0.24 30.72
CA LEU A 547 52.20 -1.15 29.77
C LEU A 547 53.17 -2.19 29.22
N ASP A 548 54.38 -1.80 28.82
CA ASP A 548 55.41 -2.70 28.31
C ASP A 548 55.84 -3.70 29.40
N GLY A 549 55.86 -3.28 30.67
CA GLY A 549 56.06 -4.18 31.82
C GLY A 549 54.90 -5.17 32.06
N LEU A 550 53.66 -4.78 31.78
CA LEU A 550 52.46 -5.61 31.99
C LEU A 550 52.21 -6.60 30.85
N ILE A 551 52.32 -6.17 29.60
CA ILE A 551 51.97 -7.00 28.43
C ILE A 551 53.16 -7.38 27.55
N GLY A 552 54.36 -6.90 27.86
CA GLY A 552 55.58 -7.08 27.05
C GLY A 552 55.79 -5.96 26.03
N PRO A 553 57.01 -5.85 25.47
CA PRO A 553 57.32 -4.82 24.48
C PRO A 553 56.49 -5.02 23.19
N PRO A 554 56.13 -3.93 22.49
CA PRO A 554 55.40 -4.01 21.23
C PRO A 554 56.22 -4.73 20.15
N HIS A 555 55.53 -5.46 19.29
CA HIS A 555 56.15 -6.05 18.11
C HIS A 555 56.64 -4.96 17.13
N ARG A 556 55.86 -3.88 16.98
CA ARG A 556 56.22 -2.72 16.17
C ARG A 556 55.66 -1.42 16.75
N ILE A 557 56.44 -0.36 16.61
CA ILE A 557 56.07 1.02 16.90
C ILE A 557 56.07 1.78 15.56
N PHE A 558 54.93 2.34 15.17
CA PHE A 558 54.81 3.15 13.95
C PHE A 558 54.97 4.65 14.23
N SER A 559 54.53 5.08 15.41
CA SER A 559 54.69 6.44 15.93
C SER A 559 54.59 6.43 17.45
N ASP A 560 54.80 7.57 18.10
CA ASP A 560 54.72 7.70 19.56
C ASP A 560 53.44 7.13 20.18
N ASN A 561 52.34 7.10 19.41
CA ASN A 561 51.01 6.66 19.85
C ASN A 561 50.41 5.53 18.99
N ASP A 562 51.20 4.86 18.13
CA ASP A 562 50.73 3.73 17.32
C ASP A 562 51.64 2.52 17.52
N ARG A 563 51.13 1.51 18.24
CA ARG A 563 51.85 0.32 18.66
C ARG A 563 51.02 -0.93 18.39
N ILE A 564 51.68 -2.01 17.99
CA ILE A 564 51.05 -3.31 17.75
C ILE A 564 51.76 -4.42 18.53
N TRP A 565 50.97 -5.30 19.13
CA TRP A 565 51.40 -6.54 19.79
C TRP A 565 50.69 -7.74 19.16
N PHE A 566 51.35 -8.91 19.21
CA PHE A 566 50.79 -10.19 18.84
C PHE A 566 50.97 -11.18 19.98
N PHE A 567 49.90 -11.84 20.39
CA PHE A 567 49.93 -12.86 21.42
C PHE A 567 49.34 -14.16 20.87
N GLN A 568 50.04 -15.27 21.06
CA GLN A 568 49.54 -16.57 20.61
C GLN A 568 48.32 -16.98 21.45
N MET A 569 47.22 -17.34 20.80
CA MET A 569 46.05 -17.88 21.49
C MET A 569 46.22 -19.39 21.71
N GLU A 570 45.85 -19.86 22.90
CA GLU A 570 45.92 -21.29 23.24
C GLU A 570 44.77 -22.09 22.61
N VAL A 571 43.62 -21.44 22.43
CA VAL A 571 42.34 -22.06 22.03
C VAL A 571 42.22 -22.36 20.53
N ASN A 572 42.94 -21.62 19.71
CA ASN A 572 42.92 -21.66 18.25
C ASN A 572 44.29 -21.14 17.82
N HIS A 573 45.02 -21.83 16.94
CA HIS A 573 46.40 -21.49 16.52
C HIS A 573 46.57 -20.12 15.80
N GLN A 574 45.68 -19.17 16.07
CA GLN A 574 45.66 -17.78 15.67
C GLN A 574 46.38 -16.91 16.71
N PHE A 575 46.60 -15.65 16.35
CA PHE A 575 47.16 -14.63 17.21
C PHE A 575 46.09 -13.61 17.59
N LEU A 576 46.10 -13.17 18.84
CA LEU A 576 45.44 -11.96 19.29
C LEU A 576 46.32 -10.77 18.91
N GLU A 577 45.89 -10.01 17.91
CA GLU A 577 46.50 -8.73 17.54
C GLU A 577 45.90 -7.64 18.42
N VAL A 578 46.76 -6.92 19.15
CA VAL A 578 46.39 -5.73 19.93
C VAL A 578 47.01 -4.53 19.26
N ARG A 579 46.19 -3.56 18.87
CA ARG A 579 46.64 -2.29 18.30
C ARG A 579 46.15 -1.15 19.16
N LEU A 580 47.10 -0.33 19.62
CA LEU A 580 46.82 0.92 20.31
C LEU A 580 47.22 2.05 19.36
N ASP A 581 46.23 2.82 18.90
CA ASP A 581 46.37 4.05 18.14
C ASP A 581 45.84 5.22 18.99
N ARG A 582 46.25 6.47 18.71
CA ARG A 582 46.04 7.72 19.48
C ARG A 582 44.79 7.80 20.37
N ARG A 583 43.63 7.35 19.87
CA ARG A 583 42.34 7.34 20.59
C ARG A 583 41.53 6.07 20.34
N CYS A 584 42.20 4.96 20.04
CA CYS A 584 41.55 3.71 19.69
C CYS A 584 42.39 2.51 20.10
N LEU A 585 41.81 1.65 20.93
CA LEU A 585 42.33 0.33 21.25
C LEU A 585 41.53 -0.70 20.45
N GLN A 586 42.23 -1.55 19.71
CA GLN A 586 41.63 -2.54 18.84
C GLN A 586 42.21 -3.92 19.12
N PHE A 587 41.32 -4.91 19.17
CA PHE A 587 41.68 -6.32 19.27
C PHE A 587 41.12 -7.07 18.07
N TYR A 588 41.96 -7.87 17.41
CA TYR A 588 41.60 -8.69 16.26
C TYR A 588 42.13 -10.12 16.39
N LEU A 589 41.48 -11.04 15.71
CA LEU A 589 42.07 -12.33 15.37
C LEU A 589 42.92 -12.18 14.11
N ALA A 590 44.17 -12.63 14.17
CA ALA A 590 45.09 -12.67 13.04
C ALA A 590 45.56 -14.11 12.80
N ASP A 591 45.46 -14.58 11.55
CA ASP A 591 45.92 -15.92 11.17
C ASP A 591 47.44 -16.00 10.98
N TYR A 592 48.08 -14.86 10.74
CA TYR A 592 49.52 -14.74 10.54
C TYR A 592 49.99 -13.34 10.92
N ILE A 593 51.25 -13.24 11.37
CA ILE A 593 51.89 -11.96 11.64
C ILE A 593 52.36 -11.37 10.30
N ARG A 594 51.72 -10.28 9.86
CA ARG A 594 52.15 -9.56 8.65
C ARG A 594 53.50 -8.91 8.91
N GLN A 595 54.51 -9.28 8.11
CA GLN A 595 55.73 -8.49 7.97
C GLN A 595 55.39 -7.20 7.23
N TYR A 596 55.06 -6.14 7.97
CA TYR A 596 55.03 -4.80 7.40
C TYR A 596 56.48 -4.45 7.04
N ARG A 597 56.75 -4.05 5.78
CA ARG A 597 58.04 -3.46 5.42
C ARG A 597 57.96 -1.99 5.80
#